data_AF-A0A7Z9NSW4-F1
#
_entry.id   AF-A0A7Z9NSW4-F1
#
_cell.length_a   1.000
_cell.length_b   1.000
_cell.length_c   1.000
_cell.angle_alpha   90.00
_cell.angle_beta   90.00
_cell.angle_gamma   90.00
#
_symmetry.space_group_name_H-M   'P 1'
#
loop_
_entity.id
_entity.type
_entity.pdbx_description
1 polymer ?
#
loop_
_entity_poly.entity_id
_entity_poly.type
_entity_poly.pdbx_seq_one_letter_code
_entity_poly.pdbx_strand_id
1 'polypeptide(L)'
;MEKLKSQYESSLQEQFNALREMRYISKHIGEPGKREMALRALTFFAFASDDGDIRDRSISRLETVLESPEWPLHLKHTVIDSTIDLVTGKLGFQETHDGLIMRFGLKSALREDALEFLLNDYDDLAPELQYHTVSALQRLLLTEPTLDNCPENICDEDVRKNQEE
;
A
#
# COMPACT_ATOMS: atom_id res chain seq x y z
N MET A 1 -10.90 -9.50 -27.19
CA MET A 1 -9.55 -9.19 -26.71
C MET A 1 -9.15 -7.74 -26.93
N GLU A 2 -9.38 -7.11 -28.09
CA GLU A 2 -8.97 -5.70 -28.33
C GLU A 2 -9.58 -4.68 -27.35
N LYS A 3 -10.87 -4.80 -26.98
CA LYS A 3 -11.52 -3.89 -26.01
C LYS A 3 -10.91 -3.94 -24.61
N LEU A 4 -10.50 -5.12 -24.16
CA LEU A 4 -9.82 -5.29 -22.86
C LEU A 4 -8.42 -4.68 -22.91
N LYS A 5 -7.72 -4.83 -24.04
CA LYS A 5 -6.40 -4.26 -24.25
C LYS A 5 -6.44 -2.72 -24.27
N SER A 6 -7.43 -2.11 -24.93
CA SER A 6 -7.61 -0.65 -24.92
C SER A 6 -8.01 -0.10 -23.55
N GLN A 7 -8.79 -0.85 -22.77
CA GLN A 7 -9.15 -0.48 -21.38
C GLN A 7 -7.93 -0.57 -20.45
N TYR A 8 -7.10 -1.58 -20.63
CA TYR A 8 -5.85 -1.72 -19.86
C TYR A 8 -4.84 -0.61 -20.19
N GLU A 9 -4.62 -0.31 -21.47
CA GLU A 9 -3.71 0.77 -21.90
C GLU A 9 -4.19 2.16 -21.46
N SER A 10 -5.50 2.43 -21.48
CA SER A 10 -6.05 3.68 -20.93
C SER A 10 -5.93 3.77 -19.42
N SER A 11 -6.20 2.67 -18.70
CA SER A 11 -6.00 2.59 -17.24
C SER A 11 -4.53 2.82 -16.85
N LEU A 12 -3.59 2.26 -17.61
CA LEU A 12 -2.16 2.47 -17.35
C LEU A 12 -1.75 3.93 -17.56
N GLN A 13 -2.22 4.56 -18.64
CA GLN A 13 -1.96 5.97 -18.91
C GLN A 13 -2.53 6.88 -17.81
N GLU A 14 -3.71 6.55 -17.27
CA GLU A 14 -4.31 7.23 -16.13
C GLU A 14 -3.47 7.08 -14.86
N GLN A 15 -2.96 5.87 -14.58
CA GLN A 15 -2.05 5.64 -13.45
C GLN A 15 -0.74 6.44 -13.59
N PHE A 16 -0.15 6.53 -14.80
CA PHE A 16 1.03 7.37 -15.04
C PHE A 16 0.74 8.86 -14.83
N ASN A 17 -0.42 9.34 -15.28
CA ASN A 17 -0.83 10.71 -15.03
C ASN A 17 -1.00 10.97 -13.52
N ALA A 18 -1.68 10.07 -12.81
CA ALA A 18 -1.85 10.15 -11.36
C ALA A 18 -0.49 10.14 -10.64
N LEU A 19 0.42 9.24 -11.01
CA LEU A 19 1.78 9.18 -10.48
C LEU A 19 2.50 10.53 -10.62
N ARG A 20 2.44 11.12 -11.82
CA ARG A 20 3.07 12.43 -12.09
C ARG A 20 2.51 13.51 -11.19
N GLU A 21 1.19 13.59 -11.05
CA GLU A 21 0.53 14.57 -10.20
C GLU A 21 0.87 14.34 -8.72
N MET A 22 0.86 13.09 -8.22
CA MET A 22 1.21 12.82 -6.82
C MET A 22 2.68 13.12 -6.50
N ARG A 23 3.61 12.85 -7.43
CA ARG A 23 5.02 13.26 -7.28
C ARG A 23 5.19 14.78 -7.27
N TYR A 24 4.36 15.51 -8.02
CA TYR A 24 4.35 16.97 -7.99
C TYR A 24 3.78 17.48 -6.66
N ILE A 25 2.59 17.00 -6.27
CA ILE A 25 1.88 17.42 -5.05
C ILE A 25 2.73 17.17 -3.81
N SER A 26 3.30 15.97 -3.67
CA SER A 26 4.14 15.62 -2.52
C SER A 26 5.31 16.58 -2.31
N LYS A 27 5.92 17.10 -3.38
CA LYS A 27 7.11 17.97 -3.29
C LYS A 27 6.81 19.46 -3.28
N HIS A 28 5.88 19.91 -4.11
CA HIS A 28 5.77 21.34 -4.48
C HIS A 28 4.57 22.06 -3.87
N ILE A 29 3.54 21.34 -3.44
CA ILE A 29 2.34 21.97 -2.88
C ILE A 29 2.59 22.34 -1.43
N GLY A 30 2.25 23.57 -1.05
CA GLY A 30 2.47 24.10 0.31
C GLY A 30 1.49 23.56 1.37
N GLU A 31 0.34 23.04 0.96
CA GLU A 31 -0.69 22.52 1.86
C GLU A 31 -0.29 21.14 2.43
N PRO A 32 -0.04 21.00 3.74
CA PRO A 32 0.51 19.76 4.31
C PRO A 32 -0.37 18.53 4.06
N GLY A 33 -1.68 18.64 4.26
CA GLY A 33 -2.60 17.51 4.07
C GLY A 33 -2.62 16.96 2.64
N LYS A 34 -2.43 17.81 1.63
CA LYS A 34 -2.31 17.37 0.23
C LYS A 34 -1.01 16.60 -0.01
N ARG A 35 0.09 17.02 0.63
CA ARG A 35 1.37 16.32 0.53
C ARG A 35 1.28 14.94 1.18
N GLU A 36 0.65 14.85 2.35
CA GLU A 36 0.41 13.57 3.04
C GLU A 36 -0.46 12.63 2.21
N MET A 37 -1.56 13.14 1.65
CA MET A 37 -2.43 12.38 0.75
C MET A 37 -1.67 11.86 -0.47
N ALA A 38 -0.81 12.69 -1.06
CA ALA A 38 0.02 12.27 -2.19
C ALA A 38 1.03 11.19 -1.82
N LEU A 39 1.64 11.24 -0.63
CA LEU A 39 2.57 10.20 -0.16
C LEU A 39 1.85 8.88 0.14
N ARG A 40 0.63 8.93 0.68
CA ARG A 40 -0.23 7.75 0.84
C ARG A 40 -0.56 7.11 -0.50
N ALA A 41 -0.92 7.92 -1.50
CA ALA A 41 -1.18 7.42 -2.86
C ALA A 41 0.09 6.83 -3.52
N LEU A 42 1.25 7.46 -3.33
CA LEU A 42 2.53 6.92 -3.81
C LEU A 42 2.90 5.61 -3.13
N THR A 43 2.61 5.47 -1.83
CA THR A 43 2.78 4.21 -1.10
C THR A 43 1.91 3.11 -1.72
N PHE A 44 0.66 3.42 -2.03
CA PHE A 44 -0.20 2.48 -2.74
C PHE A 44 0.37 2.09 -4.12
N PHE A 45 0.81 3.05 -4.93
CA PHE A 45 1.39 2.76 -6.24
C PHE A 45 2.70 1.95 -6.18
N ALA A 46 3.52 2.17 -5.15
CA ALA A 46 4.77 1.44 -4.96
C ALA A 46 4.56 -0.07 -4.84
N PHE A 47 3.50 -0.50 -4.15
CA PHE A 47 3.29 -1.91 -3.81
C PHE A 47 2.08 -2.54 -4.51
N ALA A 48 1.08 -1.77 -4.93
CA ALA A 48 -0.17 -2.32 -5.50
C ALA A 48 -0.30 -2.13 -7.01
N SER A 49 0.59 -1.38 -7.67
CA SER A 49 0.53 -1.23 -9.13
C SER A 49 1.08 -2.48 -9.83
N ASP A 50 0.34 -2.97 -10.83
CA ASP A 50 0.78 -4.08 -11.68
C ASP A 50 1.92 -3.66 -12.64
N ASP A 51 2.15 -2.36 -12.83
CA ASP A 51 3.18 -1.82 -13.71
C ASP A 51 4.50 -1.54 -12.98
N GLY A 52 5.61 -2.13 -13.47
CA GLY A 52 6.93 -2.00 -12.84
C GLY A 52 7.49 -0.58 -12.84
N ASP A 53 7.30 0.17 -13.92
CA ASP A 53 7.81 1.55 -14.00
C ASP A 53 7.09 2.47 -12.99
N ILE A 54 5.79 2.24 -12.76
CA ILE A 54 5.02 2.97 -11.77
C ILE A 54 5.47 2.62 -10.36
N ARG A 55 5.70 1.33 -10.07
CA ARG A 55 6.24 0.88 -8.78
C ARG A 55 7.60 1.51 -8.49
N ASP A 56 8.57 1.35 -9.39
CA ASP A 56 9.95 1.81 -9.20
C ASP A 56 10.03 3.33 -8.98
N ARG A 57 9.25 4.10 -9.76
CA ARG A 57 9.21 5.57 -9.62
C ARG A 57 8.53 6.03 -8.34
N SER A 58 7.60 5.23 -7.81
CA SER A 58 6.93 5.49 -6.54
C SER A 58 7.88 5.17 -5.39
N ILE A 59 8.51 3.98 -5.38
CA ILE A 59 9.54 3.57 -4.43
C ILE A 59 10.64 4.62 -4.35
N SER A 60 11.24 4.99 -5.49
CA SER A 60 12.29 6.01 -5.55
C SER A 60 11.87 7.35 -4.91
N ARG A 61 10.58 7.73 -5.00
CA ARG A 61 10.10 8.93 -4.31
C ARG A 61 10.00 8.72 -2.80
N LEU A 62 9.52 7.56 -2.34
CA LEU A 62 9.42 7.25 -0.92
C LEU A 62 10.81 7.24 -0.27
N GLU A 63 11.80 6.58 -0.90
CA GLU A 63 13.22 6.59 -0.49
C GLU A 63 13.74 8.03 -0.39
N THR A 64 13.52 8.84 -1.45
CA THR A 64 13.93 10.27 -1.45
C THR A 64 13.34 11.03 -0.26
N VAL A 65 12.09 10.76 0.12
CA VAL A 65 11.45 11.40 1.28
C VAL A 65 12.12 10.98 2.58
N LEU A 66 12.43 9.69 2.75
CA LEU A 66 13.05 9.16 3.96
C LEU A 66 14.49 9.65 4.14
N GLU A 67 15.28 9.63 3.07
CA GLU A 67 16.71 9.95 3.10
C GLU A 67 16.96 11.46 3.14
N SER A 68 16.30 12.23 2.28
CA SER A 68 16.71 13.61 2.04
C SER A 68 16.37 14.52 3.24
N PRO A 69 17.31 15.37 3.69
CA PRO A 69 17.07 16.29 4.80
C PRO A 69 16.11 17.43 4.44
N GLU A 70 15.82 17.65 3.14
CA GLU A 70 14.89 18.69 2.69
C GLU A 70 13.43 18.40 3.06
N TRP A 71 13.11 17.12 3.34
CA TRP A 71 11.75 16.70 3.63
C TRP A 71 11.42 16.88 5.11
N PRO A 72 10.29 17.55 5.42
CA PRO A 72 9.80 17.67 6.79
C PRO A 72 9.59 16.31 7.45
N LEU A 73 9.93 16.22 8.74
CA LEU A 73 9.83 15.00 9.53
C LEU A 73 8.43 14.35 9.47
N HIS A 74 7.35 15.14 9.55
CA HIS A 74 5.98 14.61 9.49
C HIS A 74 5.67 13.86 8.19
N LEU A 75 6.30 14.24 7.07
CA LEU A 75 6.13 13.53 5.79
C LEU A 75 6.93 12.22 5.76
N LYS A 76 8.08 12.18 6.44
CA LYS A 76 8.83 10.93 6.63
C LYS A 76 8.04 9.94 7.48
N HIS A 77 7.45 10.40 8.58
CA HIS A 77 6.52 9.61 9.38
C HIS A 77 5.33 9.13 8.54
N THR A 78 4.78 10.00 7.67
CA THR A 78 3.68 9.61 6.77
C THR A 78 4.05 8.44 5.86
N VAL A 79 5.26 8.43 5.29
CA VAL A 79 5.73 7.29 4.48
C VAL A 79 5.78 6.02 5.34
N ILE A 80 6.46 6.05 6.48
CA ILE A 80 6.57 4.90 7.39
C ILE A 80 5.19 4.39 7.82
N ASP A 81 4.33 5.28 8.30
CA ASP A 81 2.99 4.94 8.79
C ASP A 81 2.13 4.34 7.68
N SER A 82 2.20 4.89 6.47
CA SER A 82 1.43 4.39 5.33
C SER A 82 1.91 3.02 4.89
N THR A 83 3.22 2.79 4.87
CA THR A 83 3.77 1.47 4.56
C THR A 83 3.37 0.45 5.63
N ILE A 84 3.42 0.80 6.92
CA ILE A 84 2.95 -0.08 8.00
C ILE A 84 1.44 -0.33 7.93
N ASP A 85 0.64 0.67 7.58
CA ASP A 85 -0.80 0.50 7.36
C ASP A 85 -1.06 -0.49 6.19
N LEU A 86 -0.15 -0.55 5.22
CA LEU A 86 -0.17 -1.53 4.13
C LEU A 86 0.18 -2.95 4.65
N VAL A 87 1.30 -3.07 5.38
CA VAL A 87 1.76 -4.35 5.96
C VAL A 87 0.71 -4.95 6.91
N THR A 88 0.05 -4.11 7.71
CA THR A 88 -1.01 -4.54 8.64
C THR A 88 -2.37 -4.79 7.96
N GLY A 89 -2.48 -4.56 6.65
CA GLY A 89 -3.74 -4.72 5.92
C GLY A 89 -4.81 -3.67 6.27
N LYS A 90 -4.46 -2.60 6.99
CA LYS A 90 -5.38 -1.49 7.29
C LYS A 90 -5.81 -0.72 6.04
N LEU A 91 -4.99 -0.71 4.99
CA LEU A 91 -5.31 -0.12 3.70
C LEU A 91 -6.19 -1.03 2.80
N GLY A 92 -6.67 -2.16 3.31
CA GLY A 92 -7.64 -3.02 2.62
C GLY A 92 -9.05 -2.42 2.57
N PHE A 93 -9.88 -2.91 1.65
CA PHE A 93 -11.30 -2.57 1.61
C PHE A 93 -12.11 -3.54 2.46
N GLN A 94 -13.10 -3.01 3.19
CA GLN A 94 -14.03 -3.81 3.96
C GLN A 94 -15.28 -4.03 3.12
N GLU A 95 -15.63 -5.28 2.89
CA GLU A 95 -16.88 -5.64 2.24
C GLU A 95 -17.68 -6.56 3.14
N THR A 96 -19.00 -6.38 3.12
CA THR A 96 -19.90 -7.29 3.81
C THR A 96 -20.34 -8.37 2.82
N HIS A 97 -20.00 -9.62 3.11
CA HIS A 97 -20.47 -10.78 2.35
C HIS A 97 -21.15 -11.73 3.32
N ASP A 98 -22.40 -12.10 3.04
CA ASP A 98 -23.22 -12.96 3.90
C ASP A 98 -23.29 -12.53 5.39
N GLY A 99 -23.30 -11.21 5.64
CA GLY A 99 -23.38 -10.64 7.00
C GLY A 99 -22.07 -10.68 7.79
N LEU A 100 -20.98 -11.16 7.19
CA LEU A 100 -19.62 -11.11 7.74
C LEU A 100 -18.86 -9.94 7.11
N ILE A 101 -18.19 -9.14 7.94
CA ILE A 101 -17.28 -8.11 7.46
C ILE A 101 -15.98 -8.80 7.05
N MET A 102 -15.79 -8.95 5.75
CA MET A 102 -14.55 -9.45 5.17
C MET A 102 -13.63 -8.26 4.91
N ARG A 103 -12.39 -8.36 5.38
CA ARG A 103 -11.33 -7.40 5.06
C ARG A 103 -10.55 -7.97 3.90
N PHE A 104 -10.81 -7.45 2.71
CA PHE A 104 -9.96 -7.73 1.56
C PHE A 104 -8.71 -6.87 1.69
N GLY A 105 -7.68 -7.45 2.30
CA GLY A 105 -6.35 -6.86 2.32
C GLY A 105 -5.66 -7.01 0.97
N LEU A 106 -4.57 -6.27 0.79
CA LEU A 106 -3.64 -6.52 -0.31
C LEU A 106 -3.09 -7.94 -0.20
N LYS A 107 -2.75 -8.57 -1.35
CA LYS A 107 -2.16 -9.92 -1.40
C LYS A 107 -0.97 -9.99 -0.43
N SER A 108 -0.79 -11.13 0.24
CA SER A 108 0.29 -11.33 1.23
C SER A 108 1.66 -10.93 0.70
N ALA A 109 1.97 -11.27 -0.56
CA ALA A 109 3.21 -10.87 -1.23
C ALA A 109 3.45 -9.34 -1.24
N LEU A 110 2.41 -8.53 -1.45
CA LEU A 110 2.55 -7.08 -1.47
C LEU A 110 2.79 -6.50 -0.06
N ARG A 111 2.29 -7.18 0.97
CA ARG A 111 2.57 -6.82 2.37
C ARG A 111 4.00 -7.19 2.75
N GLU A 112 4.51 -8.29 2.21
CA GLU A 112 5.91 -8.70 2.34
C GLU A 112 6.84 -7.68 1.67
N ASP A 113 6.58 -7.31 0.40
CA ASP A 113 7.36 -6.29 -0.31
C ASP A 113 7.41 -4.95 0.45
N ALA A 114 6.29 -4.53 1.03
CA ALA A 114 6.20 -3.32 1.83
C ALA A 114 6.97 -3.40 3.16
N LEU A 115 7.02 -4.59 3.78
CA LEU A 115 7.82 -4.83 4.97
C LEU A 115 9.31 -4.83 4.61
N GLU A 116 9.69 -5.50 3.53
CA GLU A 116 11.07 -5.52 3.02
C GLU A 116 11.58 -4.12 2.72
N PHE A 117 10.77 -3.26 2.08
CA PHE A 117 11.10 -1.85 1.87
C PHE A 117 11.54 -1.14 3.16
N LEU A 118 10.80 -1.32 4.26
CA LEU A 118 11.17 -0.68 5.53
C LEU A 118 12.39 -1.31 6.21
N LEU A 119 12.55 -2.63 6.07
CA LEU A 119 13.66 -3.36 6.71
C LEU A 119 14.99 -3.13 5.99
N ASN A 120 14.97 -3.04 4.65
CA ASN A 120 16.16 -2.83 3.84
C ASN A 120 16.79 -1.45 4.10
N ASP A 121 15.96 -0.42 4.28
CA ASP A 121 16.44 0.95 4.48
C ASP A 121 16.67 1.30 5.97
N TYR A 122 16.33 0.41 6.89
CA TYR A 122 16.24 0.72 8.33
C TYR A 122 17.55 1.25 8.92
N ASP A 123 18.68 0.64 8.58
CA ASP A 123 19.99 1.00 9.11
C ASP A 123 20.46 2.38 8.60
N ASP A 124 19.96 2.82 7.45
CA ASP A 124 20.26 4.11 6.83
C ASP A 124 19.35 5.24 7.33
N LEU A 125 18.25 4.91 8.03
CA LEU A 125 17.35 5.89 8.63
C LEU A 125 18.02 6.64 9.77
N ALA A 126 17.68 7.93 9.92
CA ALA A 126 18.05 8.70 11.11
C ALA A 126 17.50 8.02 12.38
N PRO A 127 18.19 8.11 13.54
CA PRO A 127 17.77 7.41 14.76
C PRO A 127 16.32 7.67 15.18
N GLU A 128 15.82 8.90 15.01
CA GLU A 128 14.43 9.24 15.29
C GLU A 128 13.44 8.43 14.43
N LEU A 129 13.74 8.25 13.14
CA LEU A 129 12.93 7.48 12.22
C LEU A 129 13.02 5.98 12.51
N GLN A 130 14.18 5.47 12.93
CA GLN A 130 14.32 4.09 13.39
C GLN A 130 13.38 3.81 14.58
N TYR A 131 13.39 4.68 15.60
CA TYR A 131 12.47 4.55 16.75
C TYR A 131 11.00 4.65 16.32
N HIS A 132 10.67 5.55 15.39
CA HIS A 132 9.31 5.67 14.84
C HIS A 132 8.89 4.40 14.10
N THR A 133 9.75 3.84 13.26
CA THR A 133 9.50 2.57 12.53
C THR A 133 9.24 1.42 13.48
N VAL A 134 10.06 1.24 14.52
CA VAL A 134 9.85 0.21 15.55
C VAL A 134 8.53 0.41 16.28
N SER A 135 8.22 1.65 16.67
CA SER A 135 6.98 1.99 17.35
C SER A 135 5.75 1.77 16.47
N ALA A 136 5.85 2.07 15.18
CA ALA A 136 4.80 1.82 14.20
C ALA A 136 4.61 0.31 13.96
N LEU A 137 5.68 -0.47 13.87
CA LEU A 137 5.65 -1.93 13.74
C LEU A 137 4.96 -2.61 14.92
N GLN A 138 4.93 -2.01 16.12
CA GLN A 138 4.13 -2.51 17.23
C GLN A 138 2.66 -2.71 16.85
N ARG A 139 2.13 -1.94 15.88
CA ARG A 139 0.76 -2.11 15.37
C ARG A 139 0.51 -3.49 14.75
N LEU A 140 1.55 -4.19 14.27
CA LEU A 140 1.43 -5.59 13.81
C LEU A 140 1.02 -6.51 14.95
N LEU A 141 1.60 -6.32 16.13
CA LEU A 141 1.27 -7.10 17.32
C LEU A 141 -0.17 -6.86 17.81
N LEU A 142 -0.76 -5.73 17.41
CA LEU A 142 -2.15 -5.35 17.72
C LEU A 142 -3.11 -5.71 16.59
N THR A 143 -2.61 -6.18 15.45
CA THR A 143 -3.45 -6.58 14.33
C THR A 143 -3.94 -7.99 14.61
N GLU A 144 -5.26 -8.17 14.75
CA GLU A 144 -5.84 -9.49 14.87
C GLU A 144 -5.47 -10.31 13.61
N PRO A 145 -4.88 -11.51 13.76
CA PRO A 145 -4.53 -12.33 12.63
C PRO A 145 -5.82 -12.75 11.90
N THR A 146 -6.06 -12.15 10.74
CA THR A 146 -7.09 -12.60 9.81
C THR A 146 -6.53 -13.76 9.02
N LEU A 147 -7.22 -14.90 9.00
CA LEU A 147 -6.90 -15.99 8.09
C LEU A 147 -6.99 -15.44 6.65
N ASP A 148 -5.85 -15.28 5.98
CA ASP A 148 -5.76 -14.76 4.60
C ASP A 148 -6.48 -15.65 3.58
N ASN A 149 -6.92 -16.85 4.00
CA ASN A 149 -7.79 -17.71 3.25
C ASN A 149 -9.09 -17.89 4.03
N CYS A 150 -10.19 -17.39 3.49
CA CYS A 150 -11.46 -18.04 3.75
C CYS A 150 -11.27 -19.53 3.40
N PRO A 151 -11.55 -20.46 4.32
CA PRO A 151 -11.49 -21.89 4.02
C PRO A 151 -12.27 -22.14 2.72
N GLU A 152 -11.75 -22.92 1.77
CA GLU A 152 -12.41 -23.19 0.47
C GLU A 152 -13.88 -23.58 0.66
N ASN A 153 -14.15 -24.32 1.74
CA ASN A 153 -15.45 -24.76 2.20
C ASN A 153 -16.41 -23.67 2.71
N ILE A 154 -15.98 -22.40 2.81
CA ILE A 154 -16.82 -21.26 3.19
C ILE A 154 -17.02 -20.29 2.01
N CYS A 155 -16.02 -20.11 1.13
CA CYS A 155 -16.03 -19.07 0.10
C CYS A 155 -16.15 -19.56 -1.36
N ASP A 156 -16.21 -20.87 -1.59
CA ASP A 156 -16.47 -21.40 -2.92
C ASP A 156 -17.99 -21.62 -3.12
N GLU A 157 -18.67 -20.69 -3.80
CA GLU A 157 -20.09 -20.83 -4.17
C GLU A 157 -20.34 -22.12 -4.97
N ASP A 158 -19.34 -22.61 -5.71
CA ASP A 158 -19.43 -23.84 -6.49
C ASP A 158 -19.33 -25.11 -5.62
N VAL A 159 -18.72 -25.03 -4.43
CA VAL A 159 -18.74 -26.14 -3.45
C VAL A 159 -20.09 -26.22 -2.74
N ARG A 160 -20.76 -25.09 -2.48
CA ARG A 160 -22.13 -25.08 -1.91
C ARG A 160 -23.15 -25.73 -2.85
N LYS A 161 -23.05 -25.52 -4.16
CA LYS A 161 -23.98 -26.13 -5.14
C LYS A 161 -23.86 -27.64 -5.25
N ASN A 162 -22.68 -28.21 -4.99
CA ASN A 162 -22.46 -29.66 -5.08
C ASN A 162 -22.89 -30.45 -3.83
N GLN A 163 -23.48 -29.79 -2.82
CA GLN A 163 -24.03 -30.46 -1.61
C GLN A 163 -25.57 -30.38 -1.52
N GLU A 164 -26.23 -29.72 -2.48
CA GLU A 164 -27.70 -29.64 -2.57
C GLU A 164 -28.32 -30.51 -3.69
N GLU A 165 -27.55 -31.43 -4.29
CA GLU A 165 -28.07 -32.52 -5.16
C GLU A 165 -27.91 -33.90 -4.49
#